data_AF-A0A7X8FD84-F1
#
_entry.id   AF-A0A7X8FD84-F1
#
_cell.length_a   1.000
_cell.length_b   1.000
_cell.length_c   1.000
_cell.angle_alpha   90.00
_cell.angle_beta   90.00
_cell.angle_gamma   90.00
#
_symmetry.space_group_name_H-M   'P 1'
#
loop_
_entity.id
_entity.type
_entity.pdbx_description
1 polymer ?
#
loop_
_entity_poly.entity_id
_entity_poly.type
_entity_poly.pdbx_seq_one_letter_code
_entity_poly.pdbx_strand_id
1 'polypeptide(L)'
;IPQYPYPVITEGAGYLARLVAAAYPEQATVEHLVRKRKGRVYIDYLQNGRGKTLAAVYGLRPLAGAPVSMTLTWDELKSASFRKQLQPQNYNWQTAMLRLTQTGDIFAPVLTFKQDLTRLLKVSRGRRSEKSN
;
A
#
# COMPACT_ATOMS: atom_id res chain seq x y z
N ILE A 1 13.39 7.80 -15.41
CA ILE A 1 12.33 8.63 -16.02
C ILE A 1 11.01 7.87 -15.88
N PRO A 2 9.95 8.50 -15.34
CA PRO A 2 8.63 7.87 -15.26
C PRO A 2 8.10 7.55 -16.67
N GLN A 3 7.70 6.31 -16.91
CA GLN A 3 7.38 5.80 -18.25
C GLN A 3 5.89 5.84 -18.60
N TYR A 4 5.00 5.98 -17.61
CA TYR A 4 3.55 5.87 -17.81
C TYR A 4 2.80 7.03 -17.15
N PRO A 5 1.69 7.50 -17.77
CA PRO A 5 0.86 8.54 -17.19
C PRO A 5 -0.03 8.01 -16.06
N TYR A 6 -0.44 8.90 -15.15
CA TYR A 6 -1.26 8.56 -13.97
C TYR A 6 -2.50 7.69 -14.25
N PRO A 7 -3.32 7.94 -15.31
CA PRO A 7 -4.49 7.09 -15.59
C PRO A 7 -4.11 5.63 -15.85
N VAL A 8 -2.99 5.38 -16.53
CA VAL A 8 -2.50 4.03 -16.85
C VAL A 8 -2.05 3.31 -15.58
N ILE A 9 -1.35 4.02 -14.68
CA ILE A 9 -0.95 3.44 -13.38
C ILE A 9 -2.16 3.18 -12.48
N THR A 10 -3.10 4.13 -12.41
CA THR A 10 -4.33 4.00 -11.62
C THR A 10 -5.16 2.80 -12.09
N GLU A 11 -5.25 2.60 -13.41
CA GLU A 11 -5.89 1.43 -14.00
C GLU A 11 -5.21 0.12 -13.56
N GLY A 12 -3.89 0.03 -13.70
CA GLY A 12 -3.12 -1.16 -13.33
C GLY A 12 -3.24 -1.49 -11.84
N ALA A 13 -3.17 -0.47 -10.99
CA ALA A 13 -3.39 -0.61 -9.54
C ALA A 13 -4.82 -1.09 -9.24
N GLY A 14 -5.82 -0.55 -9.94
CA GLY A 14 -7.21 -0.99 -9.80
C GLY A 14 -7.43 -2.45 -10.21
N TYR A 15 -6.70 -2.92 -11.23
CA TYR A 15 -6.71 -4.33 -11.59
C TYR A 15 -6.16 -5.22 -10.46
N LEU A 16 -5.01 -4.87 -9.87
CA LEU A 16 -4.46 -5.58 -8.71
C LEU A 16 -5.42 -5.56 -7.51
N ALA A 17 -6.00 -4.40 -7.20
CA ALA A 17 -6.94 -4.26 -6.11
C ALA A 17 -8.16 -5.19 -6.26
N ARG A 18 -8.71 -5.30 -7.48
CA ARG A 18 -9.79 -6.23 -7.79
C ARG A 18 -9.36 -7.70 -7.67
N LEU A 19 -8.13 -8.04 -8.06
CA LEU A 19 -7.61 -9.40 -7.86
C LEU A 19 -7.53 -9.77 -6.38
N VAL A 20 -7.00 -8.87 -5.55
CA VAL A 20 -6.92 -9.10 -4.10
C VAL A 20 -8.32 -9.20 -3.50
N ALA A 21 -9.24 -8.31 -3.86
CA ALA A 21 -10.62 -8.37 -3.39
C ALA A 21 -11.35 -9.66 -3.85
N ALA A 22 -11.03 -10.19 -5.03
CA ALA A 22 -11.58 -11.46 -5.50
C ALA A 22 -10.95 -12.68 -4.79
N ALA A 23 -9.65 -12.62 -4.46
CA ALA A 23 -8.96 -13.67 -3.74
C ALA A 23 -9.35 -13.73 -2.25
N TYR A 24 -9.71 -12.57 -1.66
CA TYR A 24 -10.05 -12.44 -0.25
C TYR A 24 -11.37 -11.66 -0.05
N PRO A 25 -12.52 -12.18 -0.55
CA PRO A 25 -13.78 -11.44 -0.60
C PRO A 25 -14.36 -11.07 0.78
N GLU A 26 -14.02 -11.84 1.81
CA GLU A 26 -14.41 -11.61 3.20
C GLU A 26 -13.51 -10.61 3.94
N GLN A 27 -12.33 -10.29 3.39
CA GLN A 27 -11.33 -9.44 4.06
C GLN A 27 -11.09 -8.13 3.31
N ALA A 28 -11.25 -8.11 1.99
CA ALA A 28 -10.88 -6.99 1.14
C ALA A 28 -12.03 -6.55 0.21
N THR A 29 -12.02 -5.27 -0.19
CA THR A 29 -13.00 -4.70 -1.12
C THR A 29 -12.41 -3.54 -1.92
N VAL A 30 -13.00 -3.23 -3.07
CA VAL A 30 -12.74 -1.99 -3.84
C VAL A 30 -13.87 -0.97 -3.67
N GLU A 31 -14.80 -1.22 -2.74
CA GLU A 31 -15.89 -0.30 -2.40
C GLU A 31 -15.39 0.89 -1.57
N HIS A 32 -15.55 2.08 -2.13
CA HIS A 32 -15.09 3.32 -1.52
C HIS A 32 -15.98 3.78 -0.35
N LEU A 33 -17.29 3.50 -0.36
CA LEU A 33 -18.20 3.92 0.70
C LEU A 33 -18.02 3.07 1.95
N VAL A 34 -17.57 3.68 3.06
CA VAL A 34 -17.31 2.99 4.35
C VAL A 34 -18.48 2.11 4.78
N ARG A 35 -19.72 2.63 4.73
CA ARG A 35 -20.95 1.89 5.07
C ARG A 35 -21.18 0.62 4.25
N LYS A 36 -20.67 0.56 3.01
CA LYS A 36 -20.81 -0.59 2.10
C LYS A 36 -19.64 -1.57 2.19
N ARG A 37 -18.56 -1.22 2.91
CA ARG A 37 -17.39 -2.12 3.10
C ARG A 37 -17.73 -3.32 3.97
N LYS A 38 -18.70 -3.21 4.88
CA LYS A 38 -19.17 -4.30 5.77
C LYS A 38 -18.00 -4.96 6.53
N GLY A 39 -17.16 -4.14 7.17
CA GLY A 39 -15.99 -4.63 7.95
C GLY A 39 -14.76 -4.99 7.12
N ARG A 40 -14.83 -4.99 5.78
CA ARG A 40 -13.69 -5.31 4.90
C ARG A 40 -12.74 -4.14 4.71
N VAL A 41 -11.48 -4.46 4.47
CA VAL A 41 -10.43 -3.49 4.15
C VAL A 41 -10.61 -2.99 2.71
N TYR A 42 -10.74 -1.67 2.55
CA TYR A 42 -10.78 -1.04 1.23
C TYR A 42 -9.36 -0.91 0.67
N ILE A 43 -9.13 -1.46 -0.52
CA ILE A 43 -7.89 -1.31 -1.26
C ILE A 43 -7.98 -0.05 -2.12
N ASP A 44 -7.44 1.05 -1.61
CA ASP A 44 -7.58 2.38 -2.19
C ASP A 44 -6.65 2.62 -3.40
N TYR A 45 -6.94 1.96 -4.51
CA TYR A 45 -6.15 2.08 -5.73
C TYR A 45 -6.21 3.48 -6.36
N LEU A 46 -7.22 4.30 -6.02
CA LEU A 46 -7.38 5.66 -6.54
C LEU A 46 -6.33 6.62 -6.00
N GLN A 47 -5.60 6.25 -4.95
CA GLN A 47 -4.45 7.01 -4.44
C GLN A 47 -3.29 7.10 -5.44
N ASN A 48 -3.30 6.27 -6.49
CA ASN A 48 -2.34 6.35 -7.60
C ASN A 48 -2.71 7.40 -8.66
N GLY A 49 -3.77 8.19 -8.43
CA GLY A 49 -4.18 9.28 -9.30
C GLY A 49 -3.36 10.56 -9.10
N ARG A 50 -3.45 11.47 -10.08
CA ARG A 50 -2.78 12.78 -9.99
C ARG A 50 -3.37 13.61 -8.85
N GLY A 51 -2.52 14.29 -8.08
CA GLY A 51 -2.93 15.21 -7.00
C GLY A 51 -3.39 14.53 -5.72
N LYS A 52 -3.21 13.22 -5.60
CA LYS A 52 -3.49 12.47 -4.35
C LYS A 52 -2.39 12.68 -3.34
N THR A 53 -2.77 12.62 -2.05
CA THR A 53 -1.85 12.77 -0.93
C THR A 53 -1.55 11.41 -0.31
N LEU A 54 -0.29 11.22 0.08
CA LEU A 54 0.18 10.05 0.82
C LEU A 54 1.15 10.53 1.90
N ALA A 55 1.10 9.91 3.08
CA ALA A 55 2.09 10.19 4.11
C ALA A 55 3.48 9.75 3.60
N ALA A 56 4.48 10.61 3.80
CA ALA A 56 5.86 10.25 3.50
C ALA A 56 6.34 9.14 4.45
N VAL A 57 7.24 8.29 3.95
CA VAL A 57 7.96 7.34 4.80
C VAL A 57 8.75 8.12 5.85
N TYR A 58 8.71 7.64 7.10
CA TYR A 58 9.24 8.32 8.29
C TYR A 58 8.56 9.65 8.64
N GLY A 59 7.51 10.05 7.92
CA GLY A 59 6.72 11.24 8.22
C GLY A 59 5.89 11.08 9.51
N LEU A 60 5.90 12.13 10.33
CA LEU A 60 5.03 12.24 11.51
C LEU A 60 3.56 12.38 11.10
N ARG A 61 2.67 11.88 11.95
CA ARG A 61 1.22 12.01 11.82
C ARG A 61 0.70 12.94 12.92
N PRO A 62 -0.24 13.86 12.60
CA PRO A 62 -0.80 14.79 13.58
C PRO A 62 -1.85 14.09 14.46
N LEU A 63 -1.40 13.11 15.25
CA LEU A 63 -2.18 12.31 16.18
C LEU A 63 -1.48 12.32 17.54
N ALA A 64 -2.23 11.99 18.61
CA ALA A 64 -1.66 11.89 19.95
C ALA A 64 -0.46 10.93 19.97
N GLY A 65 0.62 11.36 20.64
CA GLY A 65 1.89 10.64 20.66
C GLY A 65 2.78 10.83 19.43
N ALA A 66 2.33 11.60 18.42
CA ALA A 66 3.06 11.86 17.16
C ALA A 66 3.61 10.57 16.50
N PRO A 67 2.73 9.64 16.10
CA PRO A 67 3.15 8.41 15.45
C PRO A 67 3.82 8.67 14.10
N VAL A 68 4.68 7.76 13.68
CA VAL A 68 5.52 7.84 12.49
C VAL A 68 5.07 6.79 11.48
N SER A 69 5.05 7.14 10.19
CA SER A 69 4.88 6.18 9.10
C SER A 69 6.12 5.30 8.95
N MET A 70 6.27 4.33 9.86
CA MET A 70 7.47 3.51 10.01
C MET A 70 7.49 2.32 9.05
N THR A 71 8.68 1.94 8.60
CA THR A 71 8.91 0.79 7.73
C THR A 71 9.10 -0.51 8.52
N LEU A 72 8.57 -1.59 7.96
CA LEU A 72 8.63 -2.94 8.51
C LEU A 72 9.05 -3.92 7.42
N THR A 73 9.69 -5.02 7.81
CA THR A 73 10.05 -6.12 6.92
C THR A 73 8.88 -7.10 6.74
N TRP A 74 8.90 -7.88 5.65
CA TRP A 74 7.91 -8.95 5.45
C TRP A 74 8.01 -10.05 6.50
N ASP A 75 9.21 -10.34 7.01
CA ASP A 75 9.39 -11.42 8.00
C ASP A 75 8.86 -11.02 9.38
N GLU A 76 8.99 -9.75 9.77
CA GLU A 76 8.28 -9.20 10.93
C GLU A 76 6.75 -9.37 10.78
N LEU A 77 6.20 -9.06 9.60
CA LEU A 77 4.76 -9.19 9.37
C LEU A 77 4.29 -10.65 9.32
N LYS A 78 5.13 -11.61 8.94
CA LYS A 78 4.77 -13.05 9.00
C LYS A 78 4.68 -13.54 10.44
N SER A 79 5.54 -13.03 11.33
CA SER A 79 5.57 -13.41 12.74
C SER A 79 4.24 -13.13 13.45
N ALA A 80 3.63 -14.18 14.00
CA ALA A 80 2.35 -14.07 14.71
C ALA A 80 2.46 -13.29 16.01
N SER A 81 3.57 -13.44 16.74
CA SER A 81 3.83 -12.70 17.98
C SER A 81 3.99 -11.21 17.67
N PHE A 82 4.72 -10.88 16.61
CA PHE A 82 4.88 -9.50 16.16
C PHE A 82 3.54 -8.88 15.76
N ARG A 83 2.75 -9.55 14.91
CA ARG A 83 1.43 -9.06 14.48
C ARG A 83 0.47 -8.80 15.64
N LYS A 84 0.49 -9.63 16.69
CA LYS A 84 -0.36 -9.42 17.88
C LYS A 84 -0.02 -8.14 18.64
N GLN A 85 1.24 -7.69 18.58
CA GLN A 85 1.73 -6.50 19.26
C GLN A 85 1.78 -5.28 18.33
N LEU A 86 1.52 -5.47 17.03
CA LEU A 86 1.62 -4.42 16.03
C LEU A 86 0.53 -3.37 16.24
N GLN A 87 0.94 -2.21 16.71
CA GLN A 87 0.11 -1.02 16.85
C GLN A 87 0.85 0.17 16.24
N PRO A 88 0.25 0.95 15.31
CA PRO A 88 0.90 2.11 14.71
C PRO A 88 1.46 3.11 15.73
N GLN A 89 0.83 3.21 16.90
CA GLN A 89 1.17 4.11 17.99
C GLN A 89 2.49 3.75 18.67
N ASN A 90 2.91 2.48 18.56
CA ASN A 90 4.19 2.01 19.09
C ASN A 90 5.38 2.62 18.32
N TYR A 91 5.14 3.11 17.10
CA TYR A 91 6.14 3.81 16.30
C TYR A 91 5.84 5.31 16.32
N ASN A 92 6.57 6.05 17.14
CA ASN A 92 6.42 7.47 17.33
C ASN A 92 7.77 8.18 17.24
N TRP A 93 7.78 9.50 17.41
CA TRP A 93 8.99 10.30 17.29
C TRP A 93 10.17 9.81 18.17
N GLN A 94 9.91 9.18 19.31
CA GLN A 94 10.94 8.61 20.20
C GLN A 94 11.39 7.23 19.72
N THR A 95 10.43 6.33 19.47
CA THR A 95 10.73 4.93 19.16
C THR A 95 11.19 4.71 17.72
N ALA A 96 10.79 5.57 16.79
CA ALA A 96 11.20 5.47 15.38
C ALA A 96 12.70 5.67 15.22
N MET A 97 13.29 6.64 15.93
CA MET A 97 14.74 6.88 15.87
C MET A 97 15.53 5.69 16.42
N LEU A 98 15.10 5.13 17.55
CA LEU A 98 15.72 3.93 18.12
C LEU A 98 15.69 2.76 17.11
N ARG A 99 14.55 2.54 16.45
CA ARG A 99 14.41 1.48 15.46
C ARG A 99 15.32 1.71 14.24
N LEU A 100 15.43 2.94 13.74
CA LEU A 100 16.32 3.27 12.63
C LEU A 100 17.79 2.97 12.98
N THR A 101 18.22 3.27 14.21
CA THR A 101 19.58 2.92 14.69
C THR A 101 19.80 1.40 14.72
N GLN A 102 18.76 0.63 15.06
CA GLN A 102 18.85 -0.83 15.15
C GLN A 102 18.78 -1.55 13.80
N THR A 103 17.96 -1.03 12.87
CA THR A 103 17.62 -1.71 11.62
C THR A 103 18.24 -1.08 10.37
N GLY A 104 18.77 0.14 10.49
CA GLY A 104 19.13 0.96 9.34
C GLY A 104 17.92 1.41 8.53
N ASP A 105 18.15 2.00 7.36
CA ASP A 105 17.08 2.33 6.43
C ASP A 105 16.76 1.14 5.50
N ILE A 106 15.85 0.29 5.95
CA ILE A 106 15.37 -0.87 5.17
C ILE A 106 14.58 -0.47 3.92
N PHE A 107 14.20 0.80 3.78
CA PHE A 107 13.46 1.32 2.63
C PHE A 107 14.35 1.96 1.57
N ALA A 108 15.62 2.26 1.90
CA ALA A 108 16.59 2.86 0.98
C ALA A 108 16.67 2.19 -0.41
N PRO A 109 16.57 0.84 -0.55
CA PRO A 109 16.61 0.20 -1.86
C PRO A 109 15.53 0.66 -2.85
N VAL A 110 14.41 1.23 -2.39
CA VAL A 110 13.35 1.74 -3.27
C VAL A 110 13.85 2.85 -4.21
N LEU A 111 14.89 3.58 -3.81
CA LEU A 111 15.44 4.70 -4.58
C LEU A 111 16.18 4.24 -5.84
N THR A 112 16.70 3.00 -5.82
CA THR A 112 17.52 2.45 -6.91
C THR A 112 16.85 1.29 -7.62
N PHE A 113 15.96 0.55 -6.94
CA PHE A 113 15.28 -0.61 -7.48
C PHE A 113 14.20 -0.23 -8.50
N LYS A 114 14.42 -0.61 -9.77
CA LYS A 114 13.48 -0.35 -10.88
C LYS A 114 12.65 -1.59 -11.16
N GLN A 115 11.34 -1.39 -11.31
CA GLN A 115 10.38 -2.44 -11.65
C GLN A 115 9.74 -2.15 -13.00
N ASP A 116 9.53 -3.19 -13.80
CA ASP A 116 8.80 -3.10 -15.07
C ASP A 116 7.31 -3.43 -14.87
N LEU A 117 6.45 -2.48 -15.21
CA LEU A 117 4.99 -2.62 -15.10
C LEU A 117 4.34 -3.12 -16.40
N THR A 118 5.11 -3.32 -17.48
CA THR A 118 4.61 -3.69 -18.81
C THR A 118 3.69 -4.92 -18.74
N ARG A 119 4.11 -5.97 -18.02
CA ARG A 119 3.30 -7.18 -17.88
C ARG A 119 1.97 -6.92 -17.18
N LEU A 120 1.99 -6.17 -16.07
CA LEU A 120 0.79 -5.82 -15.33
C LEU A 120 -0.20 -5.05 -16.22
N LEU A 121 0.30 -4.04 -16.93
CA LEU A 121 -0.52 -3.16 -17.77
C LEU A 121 -1.08 -3.88 -19.00
N LYS A 122 -0.34 -4.84 -19.59
CA LYS A 122 -0.86 -5.69 -20.66
C LYS A 122 -2.03 -6.54 -20.16
N VAL A 123 -1.86 -7.20 -19.02
CA VAL A 123 -2.89 -8.09 -18.45
C VAL A 123 -4.12 -7.29 -17.99
N SER A 124 -3.95 -6.10 -17.42
CA SER A 124 -5.08 -5.27 -16.98
C SER A 124 -5.98 -4.81 -18.14
N ARG A 125 -5.40 -4.64 -19.33
CA ARG A 125 -6.11 -4.23 -20.55
C ARG A 125 -6.76 -5.40 -21.29
N GLY A 126 -6.05 -6.54 -21.42
CA GLY A 126 -6.54 -7.71 -22.15
C GLY A 126 -7.81 -8.34 -21.59
N ARG A 127 -7.99 -8.34 -20.25
CA ARG A 127 -9.23 -8.84 -19.62
C ARG A 127 -10.44 -7.94 -19.77
N ARG A 128 -10.27 -6.71 -20.30
CA ARG A 128 -11.37 -5.78 -20.49
C ARG A 128 -12.12 -6.03 -21.81
N SER A 129 -11.43 -6.51 -22.85
CA SER A 129 -12.05 -6.87 -24.13
C SER A 129 -12.92 -8.14 -24.04
N GLU A 130 -12.62 -9.05 -23.11
CA GLU A 130 -13.41 -10.28 -22.90
C GLU A 130 -14.74 -10.06 -22.16
N LYS A 131 -14.90 -8.92 -21.46
CA LYS A 131 -16.13 -8.59 -20.71
C LYS A 131 -17.09 -7.64 -21.44
N SER A 132 -16.75 -7.23 -22.67
CA SER A 132 -17.56 -6.33 -23.50
C SER A 132 -18.20 -7.03 -24.72
N ASN A 133 -18.18 -8.37 -24.76
CA ASN A 133 -18.94 -9.21 -25.69
C ASN A 133 -19.97 -10.03 -24.93
#